data_AF-A0A497NZN0-F1
#
_entry.id   AF-A0A497NZN0-F1
#
_cell.length_a   1.000
_cell.length_b   1.000
_cell.length_c   1.000
_cell.angle_alpha   90.00
_cell.angle_beta   90.00
_cell.angle_gamma   90.00
#
_symmetry.space_group_name_H-M   'P 1'
#
loop_
_entity.id
_entity.type
_entity.pdbx_description
1 polymer ?
#
loop_
_entity_poly.entity_id
_entity_poly.type
_entity_poly.pdbx_seq_one_letter_code
_entity_poly.pdbx_strand_id
1 'polypeptide(L)'
;MKKRIATLCIIVWLLVGLPIVDAAWQETGRSGNWILDEHTHWKTDDASGWRAYEIAWNNTGFVNFTQWNFLTELWGYGRGSSLIDMDMEQRATFTLKDSNAVTTVELKVWYRYEKAGIFDLDDTNVKLFVNGTKEAYWKPDVTYGHPIIRVWFFQNQSNSNVLSVQMRVYKPDGSLVGGFDEYVTVGQSWFSQVNLFQEVHAWGYGWMEGIKGEEVIKTNVPGEGTEEEIPTGQRSLITDLINFVNGLWISIKEVMPQPIQDFMSFLEGITGIVWEVIWLTWSIVIGIAPMLLIIFGFYWLNVGLTALHEQSVDPLFEAVTRTYQMFASFANTVINIAKTIWGFIKFW
;
A
#
# COMPACT_ATOMS: atom_id res chain seq x y z
N MET A 1 -4.59 44.77 26.15
CA MET A 1 -4.37 43.83 25.01
C MET A 1 -2.96 43.25 24.95
N LYS A 2 -1.88 44.06 24.89
CA LYS A 2 -0.50 43.56 24.68
C LYS A 2 -0.03 42.47 25.66
N LYS A 3 -0.36 42.57 26.95
CA LYS A 3 -0.01 41.54 27.96
C LYS A 3 -0.71 40.19 27.73
N ARG A 4 -1.94 40.18 27.20
CA ARG A 4 -2.69 38.93 26.92
C ARG A 4 -2.17 38.22 25.67
N ILE A 5 -1.71 38.98 24.67
CA ILE A 5 -1.08 38.44 23.45
C ILE A 5 0.26 37.78 23.80
N ALA A 6 1.09 38.43 24.64
CA ALA A 6 2.36 37.86 25.08
C ALA A 6 2.17 36.55 25.87
N THR A 7 1.18 36.47 26.77
CA THR A 7 0.87 35.23 27.50
C THR A 7 0.36 34.13 26.56
N LEU A 8 -0.45 34.46 25.55
CA LEU A 8 -0.90 33.50 24.55
C LEU A 8 0.27 32.97 23.71
N CYS A 9 1.18 33.85 23.28
CA CYS A 9 2.39 33.46 22.55
C CYS A 9 3.29 32.54 23.38
N ILE A 10 3.46 32.80 24.69
CA ILE A 10 4.26 31.95 25.58
C ILE A 10 3.60 30.58 25.79
N ILE A 11 2.27 30.52 25.92
CA ILE A 11 1.54 29.25 26.03
C ILE A 11 1.64 28.45 24.73
N VAL A 12 1.51 29.09 23.57
CA VAL A 12 1.70 28.45 22.26
C VAL A 12 3.15 27.97 22.10
N TRP A 13 4.14 28.75 22.56
CA TRP A 13 5.56 28.34 22.51
C TRP A 13 5.86 27.16 23.46
N LEU A 14 5.24 27.12 24.64
CA LEU A 14 5.34 26.01 25.59
C LEU A 14 4.64 24.75 25.07
N LEU A 15 3.57 24.88 24.30
CA LEU A 15 2.88 23.75 23.65
C LEU A 15 3.66 23.20 22.45
N VAL A 16 4.45 24.03 21.76
CA VAL A 16 5.34 23.61 20.65
C VAL A 16 6.66 23.01 21.17
N GLY A 17 7.06 23.35 22.40
CA GLY A 17 8.32 22.92 23.02
C GLY A 17 8.26 21.67 23.89
N LEU A 18 7.09 21.03 24.06
CA LEU A 18 7.02 19.71 24.66
C LEU A 18 7.54 18.69 23.64
N PRO A 19 8.65 17.96 23.91
CA PRO A 19 8.93 16.77 23.15
C PRO A 19 7.77 15.81 23.45
N ILE A 20 6.83 15.71 22.51
CA ILE A 20 6.00 14.52 22.43
C ILE A 20 7.03 13.43 22.12
N VAL A 21 7.47 12.70 23.14
CA VAL A 21 8.20 11.45 22.97
C VAL A 21 7.16 10.44 22.50
N ASP A 22 6.66 10.68 21.29
CA ASP A 22 6.13 9.61 20.48
C ASP A 22 7.38 8.82 20.11
N ALA A 23 7.45 7.56 20.53
CA ALA A 23 8.52 6.69 20.12
C ALA A 23 8.32 6.50 18.60
N ALA A 24 8.89 7.41 17.82
CA ALA A 24 8.79 7.40 16.37
C ALA A 24 9.73 6.32 15.84
N TRP A 25 9.27 5.56 14.85
CA TRP A 25 10.12 4.63 14.14
C TRP A 25 11.35 5.35 13.59
N GLN A 26 12.54 4.81 13.87
CA GLN A 26 13.81 5.35 13.39
C GLN A 26 14.38 4.42 12.33
N GLU A 27 14.81 4.97 11.19
CA GLU A 27 15.57 4.21 10.19
C GLU A 27 16.94 3.85 10.75
N THR A 28 17.30 2.57 10.70
CA THR A 28 18.56 2.03 11.22
C THR A 28 19.51 1.56 10.13
N GLY A 29 19.01 1.33 8.92
CA GLY A 29 19.83 0.88 7.80
C GLY A 29 19.07 0.97 6.48
N ARG A 30 19.80 1.28 5.41
CA ARG A 30 19.26 1.36 4.05
C ARG A 30 20.31 1.03 3.02
N SER A 31 19.93 0.25 2.01
CA SER A 31 20.68 -0.02 0.80
C SER A 31 19.75 -0.13 -0.41
N GLY A 32 20.28 0.14 -1.60
CA GLY A 32 19.49 0.24 -2.84
C GLY A 32 18.76 1.57 -2.99
N ASN A 33 18.11 1.76 -4.14
CA ASN A 33 17.37 2.97 -4.48
C ASN A 33 15.87 2.78 -4.24
N TRP A 34 15.34 3.38 -3.19
CA TRP A 34 13.92 3.34 -2.88
C TRP A 34 13.21 4.55 -3.47
N ILE A 35 12.05 4.34 -4.09
CA ILE A 35 11.12 5.42 -4.48
C ILE A 35 10.36 5.91 -3.24
N LEU A 36 9.99 4.98 -2.35
CA LEU A 36 9.37 5.23 -1.05
C LEU A 36 10.08 4.39 0.00
N ASP A 37 10.42 5.00 1.13
CA ASP A 37 11.21 4.41 2.20
C ASP A 37 10.64 4.74 3.60
N GLU A 38 9.32 4.66 3.73
CA GLU A 38 8.61 4.87 4.99
C GLU A 38 8.29 3.53 5.67
N HIS A 39 8.33 3.48 7.01
CA HIS A 39 8.00 2.26 7.77
C HIS A 39 6.56 1.74 7.50
N THR A 40 5.67 2.61 7.05
CA THR A 40 4.29 2.31 6.65
C THR A 40 4.13 2.04 5.15
N HIS A 41 5.08 2.46 4.32
CA HIS A 41 5.00 2.32 2.86
C HIS A 41 6.38 2.35 2.23
N TRP A 42 6.75 1.26 1.56
CA TRP A 42 8.02 1.15 0.86
C TRP A 42 7.80 0.73 -0.60
N LYS A 43 8.66 1.24 -1.49
CA LYS A 43 8.63 0.93 -2.91
C LYS A 43 10.01 1.03 -3.54
N THR A 44 10.42 0.02 -4.30
CA THR A 44 11.68 0.06 -5.08
C THR A 44 11.48 0.73 -6.43
N ASP A 45 12.57 1.15 -7.06
CA ASP A 45 12.52 1.51 -8.49
C ASP A 45 12.21 0.29 -9.36
N ASP A 46 11.66 0.55 -10.55
CA ASP A 46 11.41 -0.48 -11.56
C ASP A 46 12.70 -0.78 -12.32
N ALA A 47 13.45 -1.75 -11.80
CA ALA A 47 14.78 -2.06 -12.26
C ALA A 47 14.77 -3.07 -13.41
N SER A 48 15.41 -2.72 -14.53
CA SER A 48 15.61 -3.62 -15.68
C SER A 48 16.74 -4.64 -15.48
N GLY A 49 17.56 -4.48 -14.44
CA GLY A 49 18.63 -5.42 -14.07
C GLY A 49 18.48 -5.88 -12.63
N TRP A 50 19.17 -6.98 -12.28
CA TRP A 50 19.11 -7.54 -10.94
C TRP A 50 19.58 -6.52 -9.89
N ARG A 51 18.76 -6.30 -8.88
CA ARG A 51 19.05 -5.42 -7.74
C ARG A 51 18.73 -6.13 -6.44
N ALA A 52 19.38 -5.68 -5.38
CA ALA A 52 19.04 -6.02 -4.00
C ALA A 52 18.88 -4.72 -3.22
N TYR A 53 17.86 -4.69 -2.37
CA TYR A 53 17.46 -3.58 -1.56
C TYR A 53 17.26 -4.06 -0.13
N GLU A 54 17.59 -3.20 0.81
CA GLU A 54 17.36 -3.44 2.22
C GLU A 54 16.98 -2.13 2.87
N ILE A 55 16.00 -2.17 3.76
CA ILE A 55 15.68 -1.06 4.64
C ILE A 55 15.21 -1.58 5.98
N ALA A 56 15.63 -0.93 7.06
CA ALA A 56 15.35 -1.34 8.41
C ALA A 56 14.93 -0.15 9.26
N TRP A 57 13.94 -0.39 10.12
CA TRP A 57 13.48 0.55 11.14
C TRP A 57 13.41 -0.13 12.51
N ASN A 58 13.56 0.67 13.55
CA ASN A 58 13.32 0.22 14.91
C ASN A 58 12.42 1.20 15.67
N ASN A 59 11.79 0.68 16.72
CA ASN A 59 11.06 1.46 17.69
C ASN A 59 11.25 0.83 19.06
N THR A 60 11.95 1.53 19.95
CA THR A 60 12.49 0.95 21.17
C THR A 60 11.87 1.56 22.42
N GLY A 61 11.75 0.76 23.48
CA GLY A 61 11.39 1.25 24.81
C GLY A 61 9.91 1.17 25.17
N PHE A 62 9.16 0.21 24.63
CA PHE A 62 7.76 -0.01 25.02
C PHE A 62 7.69 -0.66 26.40
N VAL A 63 7.47 0.16 27.43
CA VAL A 63 7.33 -0.30 28.81
C VAL A 63 5.94 -0.91 29.04
N ASN A 64 5.87 -2.05 29.73
CA ASN A 64 4.63 -2.81 29.97
C ASN A 64 3.87 -3.07 28.67
N PHE A 65 4.57 -3.62 27.68
CA PHE A 65 4.02 -3.96 26.38
C PHE A 65 2.89 -4.97 26.52
N THR A 66 1.75 -4.71 25.85
CA THR A 66 0.60 -5.61 25.89
C THR A 66 0.12 -6.06 24.53
N GLN A 67 0.27 -5.22 23.50
CA GLN A 67 -0.18 -5.56 22.15
C GLN A 67 0.59 -4.79 21.06
N TRP A 68 0.84 -5.46 19.95
CA TRP A 68 1.18 -4.85 18.66
C TRP A 68 0.33 -5.53 17.59
N ASN A 69 -0.46 -4.74 16.87
CA ASN A 69 -1.25 -5.23 15.76
C ASN A 69 -1.08 -4.32 14.55
N PHE A 70 -1.21 -4.88 13.35
CA PHE A 70 -1.10 -4.16 12.09
C PHE A 70 -1.62 -5.00 10.93
N LEU A 71 -1.96 -4.33 9.83
CA LEU A 71 -2.18 -4.92 8.51
C LEU A 71 -0.94 -4.75 7.66
N THR A 72 -0.61 -5.75 6.85
CA THR A 72 0.41 -5.62 5.83
C THR A 72 -0.01 -6.28 4.53
N GLU A 73 0.37 -5.67 3.42
CA GLU A 73 0.17 -6.19 2.08
C GLU A 73 1.47 -6.00 1.30
N LEU A 74 1.88 -7.03 0.56
CA LEU A 74 3.07 -7.02 -0.29
C LEU A 74 2.66 -7.33 -1.72
N TRP A 75 3.23 -6.59 -2.68
CA TRP A 75 3.02 -6.86 -4.09
C TRP A 75 4.22 -6.35 -4.92
N GLY A 76 4.21 -6.69 -6.19
CA GLY A 76 5.25 -6.26 -7.11
C GLY A 76 5.02 -6.80 -8.50
N TYR A 77 6.01 -6.60 -9.35
CA TYR A 77 6.01 -7.08 -10.71
C TYR A 77 7.43 -7.44 -11.13
N GLY A 78 7.57 -8.62 -11.73
CA GLY A 78 8.83 -9.11 -12.26
C GLY A 78 9.04 -8.76 -13.73
N ARG A 79 10.24 -8.28 -14.08
CA ARG A 79 10.65 -8.00 -15.48
C ARG A 79 11.53 -9.09 -16.10
N GLY A 80 11.80 -10.18 -15.40
CA GLY A 80 12.72 -11.19 -15.91
C GLY A 80 12.22 -11.87 -17.18
N SER A 81 13.19 -12.38 -17.95
CA SER A 81 13.01 -12.77 -19.35
C SER A 81 13.21 -14.27 -19.61
N SER A 82 13.18 -15.11 -18.57
CA SER A 82 13.54 -16.52 -18.68
C SER A 82 12.49 -17.42 -18.04
N LEU A 83 12.21 -18.56 -18.70
CA LEU A 83 11.26 -19.59 -18.29
C LEU A 83 11.59 -20.27 -16.94
N ILE A 84 12.68 -19.90 -16.25
CA ILE A 84 13.25 -20.70 -15.14
C ILE A 84 13.87 -19.86 -13.99
N ASP A 85 13.92 -18.52 -14.05
CA ASP A 85 14.53 -17.73 -12.97
C ASP A 85 13.51 -17.01 -12.08
N MET A 86 13.85 -16.90 -10.78
CA MET A 86 13.15 -16.02 -9.85
C MET A 86 13.22 -14.59 -10.35
N ASP A 87 12.11 -14.08 -10.87
CA ASP A 87 12.09 -12.70 -11.34
C ASP A 87 12.22 -11.77 -10.15
N MET A 88 11.52 -12.05 -9.05
CA MET A 88 11.47 -11.08 -7.96
C MET A 88 11.00 -11.67 -6.61
N GLU A 89 11.62 -11.25 -5.51
CA GLU A 89 11.25 -11.66 -4.14
C GLU A 89 11.39 -10.51 -3.14
N GLN A 90 10.34 -10.30 -2.33
CA GLN A 90 10.30 -9.38 -1.19
C GLN A 90 10.11 -10.17 0.10
N ARG A 91 10.76 -9.73 1.17
CA ARG A 91 10.54 -10.19 2.54
C ARG A 91 10.41 -9.02 3.50
N ALA A 92 9.25 -8.90 4.14
CA ALA A 92 9.07 -8.05 5.30
C ALA A 92 9.20 -8.89 6.59
N THR A 93 10.06 -8.47 7.50
CA THR A 93 10.34 -9.13 8.78
C THR A 93 9.92 -8.22 9.92
N PHE A 94 9.04 -8.70 10.78
CA PHE A 94 8.54 -7.99 11.95
C PHE A 94 9.04 -8.70 13.20
N THR A 95 9.84 -8.01 14.00
CA THR A 95 10.59 -8.63 15.09
C THR A 95 10.34 -7.94 16.42
N LEU A 96 10.06 -8.73 17.46
CA LEU A 96 9.94 -8.28 18.84
C LEU A 96 11.09 -8.87 19.66
N LYS A 97 11.73 -8.02 20.46
CA LYS A 97 12.80 -8.40 21.39
C LYS A 97 12.55 -7.74 22.74
N ASP A 98 12.82 -8.47 23.82
CA ASP A 98 12.94 -7.82 25.12
C ASP A 98 14.22 -6.97 25.19
N SER A 99 14.31 -6.09 26.19
CA SER A 99 15.47 -5.23 26.41
C SER A 99 16.78 -6.01 26.62
N ASN A 100 16.72 -7.26 27.09
CA ASN A 100 17.89 -8.12 27.26
C ASN A 100 18.14 -9.06 26.07
N ALA A 101 17.28 -9.00 25.04
CA ALA A 101 17.31 -9.83 23.83
C ALA A 101 17.42 -11.35 24.10
N VAL A 102 16.85 -11.83 25.22
CA VAL A 102 16.87 -13.25 25.61
C VAL A 102 15.95 -14.06 24.69
N THR A 103 14.79 -13.49 24.35
CA THR A 103 13.84 -14.12 23.44
C THR A 103 13.49 -13.17 22.32
N THR A 104 13.75 -13.62 21.09
CA THR A 104 13.38 -12.92 19.85
C THR A 104 12.24 -13.66 19.17
N VAL A 105 11.18 -12.94 18.84
CA VAL A 105 10.04 -13.46 18.06
C VAL A 105 10.01 -12.72 16.73
N GLU A 106 10.10 -13.45 15.62
CA GLU A 106 10.14 -12.89 14.25
C GLU A 106 9.01 -13.45 13.39
N LEU A 107 8.24 -12.58 12.76
CA LEU A 107 7.29 -12.95 11.71
C LEU A 107 7.83 -12.48 10.36
N LYS A 108 8.02 -13.42 9.43
CA LYS A 108 8.52 -13.14 8.07
C LYS A 108 7.39 -13.35 7.08
N VAL A 109 7.01 -12.27 6.40
CA VAL A 109 6.09 -12.28 5.27
C VAL A 109 6.91 -12.22 3.99
N TRP A 110 6.82 -13.26 3.18
CA TRP A 110 7.49 -13.38 1.90
C TRP A 110 6.48 -13.20 0.78
N TYR A 111 6.83 -12.42 -0.21
CA TYR A 111 6.14 -12.32 -1.49
C TYR A 111 7.13 -12.61 -2.60
N ARG A 112 6.74 -13.44 -3.55
CA ARG A 112 7.55 -13.81 -4.70
C ARG A 112 6.69 -13.75 -5.94
N TYR A 113 7.24 -13.11 -6.96
CA TYR A 113 6.69 -13.07 -8.30
C TYR A 113 7.61 -13.85 -9.22
N GLU A 114 7.04 -14.75 -10.02
CA GLU A 114 7.77 -15.56 -10.98
C GLU A 114 6.96 -15.68 -12.28
N LYS A 115 7.62 -15.42 -13.41
CA LYS A 115 7.02 -15.58 -14.73
C LYS A 115 7.33 -16.95 -15.31
N ALA A 116 6.35 -17.84 -15.30
CA ALA A 116 6.41 -19.15 -15.95
C ALA A 116 5.87 -19.06 -17.39
N GLY A 117 6.65 -18.50 -18.31
CA GLY A 117 6.26 -18.34 -19.72
C GLY A 117 5.26 -17.21 -19.92
N ILE A 118 3.99 -17.54 -20.18
CA ILE A 118 2.88 -16.56 -20.26
C ILE A 118 2.10 -16.44 -18.95
N PHE A 119 2.44 -17.24 -17.94
CA PHE A 119 1.77 -17.26 -16.65
C PHE A 119 2.56 -16.46 -15.64
N ASP A 120 1.86 -15.60 -14.91
CA ASP A 120 2.38 -14.88 -13.76
C ASP A 120 2.02 -15.69 -12.51
N LEU A 121 3.04 -16.07 -11.74
CA LEU A 121 2.89 -16.83 -10.51
C LEU A 121 3.26 -15.96 -9.32
N ASP A 122 2.28 -15.68 -8.48
CA ASP A 122 2.46 -15.04 -7.18
C ASP A 122 2.46 -16.09 -6.08
N ASP A 123 3.48 -16.07 -5.23
CA ASP A 123 3.56 -16.89 -4.02
C ASP A 123 3.75 -15.98 -2.80
N THR A 124 2.85 -16.10 -1.83
CA THR A 124 2.98 -15.44 -0.54
C THR A 124 3.09 -16.48 0.54
N ASN A 125 4.07 -16.37 1.44
CA ASN A 125 4.14 -17.26 2.60
C ASN A 125 4.53 -16.50 3.86
N VAL A 126 4.02 -16.98 4.99
CA VAL A 126 4.24 -16.38 6.30
C VAL A 126 4.90 -17.42 7.22
N LYS A 127 5.98 -17.03 7.88
CA LYS A 127 6.75 -17.90 8.79
C LYS A 127 6.97 -17.20 10.12
N LEU A 128 6.68 -17.91 11.22
CA LEU A 128 6.99 -17.46 12.57
C LEU A 128 8.26 -18.17 13.06
N PHE A 129 9.19 -17.39 13.62
CA PHE A 129 10.40 -17.88 14.24
C PHE A 129 10.48 -17.41 15.70
N VAL A 130 10.97 -18.28 16.57
CA VAL A 130 11.33 -17.97 17.95
C VAL A 130 12.79 -18.36 18.15
N ASN A 131 13.63 -17.40 18.50
CA ASN A 131 15.07 -17.59 18.66
C ASN A 131 15.73 -18.27 17.44
N GLY A 132 15.25 -17.93 16.23
CA GLY A 132 15.73 -18.51 14.96
C GLY A 132 15.17 -19.90 14.64
N THR A 133 14.41 -20.53 15.54
CA THR A 133 13.71 -21.81 15.26
C THR A 133 12.34 -21.52 14.66
N LYS A 134 12.00 -22.19 13.56
CA LYS A 134 10.70 -22.02 12.89
C LYS A 134 9.61 -22.72 13.72
N GLU A 135 8.66 -21.96 14.24
CA GLU A 135 7.54 -22.46 15.03
C GLU A 135 6.31 -22.71 14.17
N ALA A 136 5.96 -21.75 13.31
CA ALA A 136 4.78 -21.86 12.46
C ALA A 136 5.04 -21.44 11.03
N TYR A 137 4.19 -21.95 10.14
CA TYR A 137 4.29 -21.73 8.71
C TYR A 137 2.89 -21.75 8.10
N TRP A 138 2.61 -20.74 7.30
CA TRP A 138 1.43 -20.69 6.46
C TRP A 138 1.83 -20.37 5.02
N LYS A 139 1.26 -21.13 4.08
CA LYS A 139 1.36 -20.90 2.66
C LYS A 139 -0.02 -21.21 2.05
N PRO A 140 -0.60 -20.31 1.26
CA PRO A 140 -1.85 -20.59 0.57
C PRO A 140 -1.62 -21.62 -0.52
N ASP A 141 -2.62 -22.46 -0.75
CA ASP A 141 -2.76 -23.19 -2.00
C ASP A 141 -3.06 -22.16 -3.09
N VAL A 142 -1.99 -21.64 -3.68
CA VAL A 142 -1.85 -20.90 -4.95
C VAL A 142 -3.15 -20.30 -5.52
N THR A 143 -3.17 -18.98 -5.77
CA THR A 143 -4.16 -18.18 -6.56
C THR A 143 -5.03 -17.16 -5.77
N TYR A 144 -4.44 -16.18 -5.08
CA TYR A 144 -5.24 -15.10 -4.45
C TYR A 144 -4.78 -13.66 -4.74
N GLY A 145 -3.90 -13.46 -5.73
CA GLY A 145 -3.32 -12.14 -6.00
C GLY A 145 -2.45 -11.67 -4.83
N HIS A 146 -2.63 -10.43 -4.38
CA HIS A 146 -1.90 -9.83 -3.26
C HIS A 146 -2.73 -9.92 -1.97
N PRO A 147 -2.47 -10.91 -1.08
CA PRO A 147 -3.26 -11.09 0.12
C PRO A 147 -2.97 -10.03 1.17
N ILE A 148 -3.99 -9.67 1.93
CA ILE A 148 -3.91 -8.76 3.08
C ILE A 148 -3.67 -9.62 4.33
N ILE A 149 -2.62 -9.32 5.09
CA ILE A 149 -2.24 -10.09 6.27
C ILE A 149 -2.43 -9.22 7.52
N ARG A 150 -3.31 -9.64 8.42
CA ARG A 150 -3.45 -9.05 9.75
C ARG A 150 -2.65 -9.85 10.74
N VAL A 151 -1.88 -9.14 11.56
CA VAL A 151 -1.00 -9.71 12.58
C VAL A 151 -1.35 -9.13 13.93
N TRP A 152 -1.37 -9.98 14.95
CA TRP A 152 -1.49 -9.59 16.35
C TRP A 152 -0.43 -10.31 17.18
N PHE A 153 0.41 -9.52 17.84
CA PHE A 153 1.22 -9.96 18.96
C PHE A 153 0.57 -9.42 20.23
N PHE A 154 0.22 -10.25 21.19
CA PHE A 154 -0.34 -9.77 22.46
C PHE A 154 0.01 -10.66 23.64
N GLN A 155 0.11 -10.04 24.80
CA GLN A 155 0.29 -10.76 26.06
C GLN A 155 -0.96 -11.58 26.36
N ASN A 156 -0.81 -12.88 26.63
CA ASN A 156 -1.92 -13.72 26.99
C ASN A 156 -2.44 -13.34 28.39
N GLN A 157 -3.70 -12.93 28.49
CA GLN A 157 -4.31 -12.49 29.75
C GLN A 157 -4.45 -13.63 30.78
N SER A 158 -4.61 -14.88 30.31
CA SER A 158 -4.73 -16.05 31.19
C SER A 158 -3.36 -16.56 31.65
N ASN A 159 -2.28 -16.22 30.95
CA ASN A 159 -0.92 -16.62 31.29
C ASN A 159 0.08 -15.51 30.91
N SER A 160 0.48 -14.72 31.91
CA SER A 160 1.37 -13.56 31.73
C SER A 160 2.79 -13.90 31.24
N ASN A 161 3.15 -15.19 31.19
CA ASN A 161 4.41 -15.68 30.63
C ASN A 161 4.35 -15.97 29.12
N VAL A 162 3.19 -15.84 28.49
CA VAL A 162 2.95 -16.25 27.10
C VAL A 162 2.67 -15.05 26.22
N LEU A 163 3.36 -14.99 25.09
CA LEU A 163 3.03 -14.14 23.95
C LEU A 163 2.17 -14.95 22.98
N SER A 164 0.95 -14.48 22.73
CA SER A 164 0.10 -15.02 21.67
C SER A 164 0.43 -14.30 20.36
N VAL A 165 0.61 -15.08 19.29
CA VAL A 165 0.80 -14.58 17.93
C VAL A 165 -0.34 -15.10 17.07
N GLN A 166 -1.21 -14.21 16.65
CA GLN A 166 -2.30 -14.53 15.74
C GLN A 166 -2.01 -13.90 14.38
N MET A 167 -2.33 -14.64 13.33
CA MET A 167 -2.20 -14.17 11.97
C MET A 167 -3.44 -14.61 11.19
N ARG A 168 -4.01 -13.69 10.42
CA ARG A 168 -5.16 -13.95 9.53
C ARG A 168 -4.83 -13.38 8.16
N VAL A 169 -5.14 -14.15 7.14
CA VAL A 169 -4.91 -13.79 5.74
C VAL A 169 -6.24 -13.64 5.04
N TYR A 170 -6.38 -12.53 4.35
CA TYR A 170 -7.60 -12.16 3.67
C TYR A 170 -7.30 -11.92 2.21
N LYS A 171 -8.30 -12.21 1.37
CA LYS A 171 -8.27 -11.78 -0.02
C LYS A 171 -8.44 -10.26 -0.10
N PRO A 172 -8.10 -9.67 -1.26
CA PRO A 172 -8.50 -8.32 -1.62
C PRO A 172 -9.94 -7.90 -1.28
N ASP A 173 -10.90 -8.82 -1.41
CA ASP A 173 -12.33 -8.57 -1.14
C ASP A 173 -12.70 -8.62 0.36
N GLY A 174 -11.71 -8.81 1.24
CA GLY A 174 -11.89 -8.93 2.68
C GLY A 174 -12.31 -10.32 3.17
N SER A 175 -12.46 -11.31 2.29
CA SER A 175 -12.78 -12.68 2.71
C SER A 175 -11.58 -13.37 3.36
N LEU A 176 -11.81 -14.00 4.52
CA LEU A 176 -10.79 -14.75 5.24
C LEU A 176 -10.42 -16.03 4.46
N VAL A 177 -9.12 -16.21 4.21
CA VAL A 177 -8.54 -17.39 3.53
C VAL A 177 -7.98 -18.38 4.53
N GLY A 178 -7.36 -17.89 5.60
CA GLY A 178 -6.72 -18.75 6.60
C GLY A 178 -5.88 -17.97 7.59
N GLY A 179 -5.05 -18.67 8.34
CA GLY A 179 -4.24 -18.07 9.39
C GLY A 179 -3.67 -19.12 10.35
N PHE A 180 -3.03 -18.65 11.42
CA PHE A 180 -2.62 -19.49 12.54
C PHE A 180 -2.75 -18.72 13.86
N ASP A 181 -2.79 -19.49 14.97
CA ASP A 181 -2.76 -18.99 16.34
C ASP A 181 -1.66 -19.74 17.10
N GLU A 182 -0.62 -19.03 17.52
CA GLU A 182 0.56 -19.61 18.17
C GLU A 182 0.79 -19.00 19.56
N TYR A 183 1.38 -19.81 20.45
CA TYR A 183 1.62 -19.43 21.84
C TYR A 183 3.09 -19.64 22.19
N VAL A 184 3.81 -18.54 22.40
CA VAL A 184 5.25 -18.54 22.69
C VAL A 184 5.47 -18.28 24.17
N THR A 185 6.19 -19.17 24.86
CA THR A 185 6.58 -18.94 26.26
C THR A 185 7.78 -17.99 26.31
N VAL A 186 7.57 -16.78 26.82
CA VAL A 186 8.58 -15.71 26.88
C VAL A 186 8.95 -15.31 28.32
N GLY A 187 8.10 -15.62 29.29
CA GLY A 187 8.25 -15.22 30.70
C GLY A 187 7.73 -13.81 30.98
N GLN A 188 7.21 -13.57 32.19
CA GLN A 188 6.51 -12.33 32.54
C GLN A 188 7.40 -11.09 32.43
N SER A 189 8.69 -11.20 32.77
CA SER A 189 9.63 -10.09 32.68
C SER A 189 9.88 -9.61 31.26
N TRP A 190 9.60 -10.44 30.24
CA TRP A 190 9.78 -10.10 28.83
C TRP A 190 8.92 -8.89 28.42
N PHE A 191 7.72 -8.76 28.97
CA PHE A 191 6.78 -7.66 28.67
C PHE A 191 7.15 -6.34 29.35
N SER A 192 8.12 -6.34 30.28
CA SER A 192 8.49 -5.13 31.02
C SER A 192 9.04 -4.03 30.11
N GLN A 193 9.80 -4.40 29.07
CA GLN A 193 10.30 -3.50 28.05
C GLN A 193 10.55 -4.27 26.75
N VAL A 194 9.77 -3.95 25.72
CA VAL A 194 9.87 -4.56 24.39
C VAL A 194 10.36 -3.53 23.38
N ASN A 195 11.18 -4.01 22.43
CA ASN A 195 11.65 -3.28 21.28
C ASN A 195 11.08 -3.94 20.01
N LEU A 196 10.61 -3.12 19.09
CA LEU A 196 10.04 -3.54 17.81
C LEU A 196 11.04 -3.20 16.70
N PHE A 197 11.18 -4.11 15.74
CA PHE A 197 12.01 -3.94 14.56
C PHE A 197 11.23 -4.35 13.33
N GLN A 198 11.50 -3.66 12.22
CA GLN A 198 10.96 -3.97 10.91
C GLN A 198 12.10 -3.94 9.91
N GLU A 199 12.25 -5.01 9.14
CA GLU A 199 13.28 -5.13 8.11
C GLU A 199 12.63 -5.58 6.80
N VAL A 200 12.85 -4.85 5.73
CA VAL A 200 12.40 -5.20 4.38
C VAL A 200 13.62 -5.51 3.54
N HIS A 201 13.64 -6.70 2.95
CA HIS A 201 14.60 -7.08 1.95
C HIS A 201 13.88 -7.37 0.65
N ALA A 202 14.50 -6.98 -0.45
CA ALA A 202 13.90 -7.01 -1.77
C ALA A 202 15.01 -7.36 -2.76
N TRP A 203 14.82 -8.34 -3.65
CA TRP A 203 15.76 -8.61 -4.73
C TRP A 203 15.09 -9.14 -6.00
N GLY A 204 15.69 -8.85 -7.15
CA GLY A 204 15.21 -9.31 -8.45
C GLY A 204 15.24 -8.25 -9.55
N TYR A 205 14.42 -8.47 -10.58
CA TYR A 205 14.18 -7.62 -11.75
C TYR A 205 12.74 -7.12 -11.70
N GLY A 206 12.52 -5.81 -11.83
CA GLY A 206 11.20 -5.17 -11.74
C GLY A 206 11.07 -4.28 -10.51
N TRP A 207 9.87 -4.19 -9.94
CA TRP A 207 9.60 -3.36 -8.76
C TRP A 207 8.81 -4.09 -7.69
N MET A 208 8.98 -3.60 -6.46
CA MET A 208 8.33 -4.07 -5.25
C MET A 208 7.65 -2.96 -4.51
N GLU A 209 6.57 -3.28 -3.83
CA GLU A 209 5.88 -2.37 -2.94
C GLU A 209 5.28 -3.14 -1.75
N GLY A 210 5.20 -2.46 -0.63
CA GLY A 210 4.46 -2.98 0.51
C GLY A 210 3.95 -1.85 1.36
N ILE A 211 2.80 -2.09 1.97
CA ILE A 211 2.15 -1.18 2.90
C ILE A 211 2.00 -1.88 4.24
N LYS A 212 2.21 -1.12 5.32
CA LYS A 212 1.82 -1.47 6.68
C LYS A 212 0.84 -0.41 7.18
N GLY A 213 -0.40 -0.82 7.38
CA GLY A 213 -1.51 0.04 7.81
C GLY A 213 -2.08 -0.38 9.16
N GLU A 214 -2.93 0.47 9.73
CA GLU A 214 -3.67 0.20 10.97
C GLU A 214 -2.79 -0.29 12.14
N GLU A 215 -1.57 0.26 12.25
CA GLU A 215 -0.67 -0.12 13.34
C GLU A 215 -1.20 0.42 14.67
N VAL A 216 -1.42 -0.49 15.61
CA VAL A 216 -1.76 -0.15 16.99
C VAL A 216 -0.80 -0.85 17.93
N ILE A 217 -0.13 -0.04 18.75
CA ILE A 217 0.76 -0.52 19.82
C ILE A 217 0.12 -0.10 21.14
N LYS A 218 -0.11 -1.07 22.05
CA LYS A 218 -0.65 -0.82 23.38
C LYS A 218 0.36 -1.17 24.47
N THR A 219 0.36 -0.33 25.49
CA THR A 219 1.09 -0.54 26.74
C THR A 219 0.14 -0.35 27.92
N ASN A 220 0.42 -0.98 29.06
CA ASN A 220 -0.30 -0.81 30.34
C ASN A 220 -1.80 -1.19 30.36
N VAL A 221 -2.39 -1.60 29.24
CA VAL A 221 -3.80 -2.01 29.12
C VAL A 221 -3.87 -3.43 28.60
N PRO A 222 -4.71 -4.33 29.14
CA PRO A 222 -4.82 -5.69 28.64
C PRO A 222 -5.00 -5.73 27.12
N GLY A 223 -4.10 -6.45 26.44
CA GLY A 223 -4.25 -6.72 25.02
C GLY A 223 -5.33 -7.77 24.81
N GLU A 224 -6.15 -7.61 23.77
CA GLU A 224 -7.08 -8.63 23.32
C GLU A 224 -6.87 -8.85 21.82
N GLY A 225 -6.76 -10.12 21.43
CA GLY A 225 -6.94 -10.54 20.05
C GLY A 225 -8.43 -10.60 19.78
N THR A 226 -9.03 -9.47 19.41
CA THR A 226 -10.36 -9.45 18.83
C THR A 226 -10.20 -9.55 17.32
N GLU A 227 -10.88 -10.51 16.69
CA GLU A 227 -11.06 -10.52 15.24
C GLU A 227 -11.86 -9.27 14.85
N GLU A 228 -11.16 -8.15 14.65
CA GLU A 228 -11.75 -6.95 14.07
C GLU A 228 -12.00 -7.21 12.58
N GLU A 229 -13.20 -6.87 12.10
CA GLU A 229 -13.52 -6.88 10.68
C GLU A 229 -12.53 -5.96 9.95
N ILE A 230 -11.93 -6.44 8.85
CA ILE A 230 -11.17 -5.54 7.98
C ILE A 230 -12.14 -4.47 7.48
N PRO A 231 -11.84 -3.18 7.68
CA PRO A 231 -12.64 -2.13 7.07
C PRO A 231 -12.57 -2.32 5.56
N THR A 232 -13.70 -2.68 4.97
CA THR A 232 -13.90 -2.94 3.52
C THR A 232 -13.76 -1.65 2.68
N GLY A 233 -13.19 -0.59 3.24
CA GLY A 233 -13.38 0.77 2.82
C GLY A 233 -12.07 1.49 2.58
N GLN A 234 -11.16 0.94 1.77
CA GLN A 234 -10.13 1.75 1.11
C GLN A 234 -9.46 1.12 -0.12
N ARG A 235 -10.01 0.05 -0.70
CA ARG A 235 -9.71 -0.25 -2.10
C ARG A 235 -10.63 0.57 -2.97
N SER A 236 -10.04 1.30 -3.92
CA SER A 236 -10.82 2.10 -4.85
C SER A 236 -11.79 1.16 -5.57
N LEU A 237 -13.06 1.54 -5.68
CA LEU A 237 -14.07 0.85 -6.52
C LEU A 237 -13.54 0.48 -7.91
N ILE A 238 -12.51 1.20 -8.38
CA ILE A 238 -11.81 1.01 -9.64
C ILE A 238 -10.92 -0.25 -9.60
N THR A 239 -10.22 -0.54 -8.49
CA THR A 239 -9.37 -1.73 -8.36
C THR A 239 -10.20 -3.01 -8.34
N ASP A 240 -11.33 -3.00 -7.63
CA ASP A 240 -12.24 -4.16 -7.60
C ASP A 240 -12.99 -4.33 -8.92
N LEU A 241 -13.37 -3.23 -9.59
CA LEU A 241 -13.91 -3.28 -10.94
C LEU A 241 -12.88 -3.81 -11.95
N ILE A 242 -11.61 -3.41 -11.85
CA ILE A 242 -10.52 -3.92 -12.70
C ILE A 242 -10.30 -5.41 -12.45
N ASN A 243 -10.24 -5.86 -11.19
CA ASN A 243 -10.06 -7.28 -10.87
C ASN A 243 -11.26 -8.12 -11.30
N PHE A 244 -12.48 -7.60 -11.17
CA PHE A 244 -13.69 -8.26 -11.67
C PHE A 244 -13.72 -8.33 -13.21
N VAL A 245 -13.37 -7.24 -13.89
CA VAL A 245 -13.29 -7.19 -15.36
C VAL A 245 -12.18 -8.13 -15.86
N ASN A 246 -11.02 -8.16 -15.20
CA ASN A 246 -9.93 -9.08 -15.53
C ASN A 246 -10.33 -10.54 -15.29
N GLY A 247 -11.03 -10.83 -14.18
CA GLY A 247 -11.54 -12.18 -13.88
C GLY A 247 -12.61 -12.66 -14.88
N LEU A 248 -13.53 -11.78 -15.28
CA LEU A 248 -14.49 -12.04 -16.35
C LEU A 248 -13.81 -12.22 -17.70
N TRP A 249 -12.78 -11.42 -17.98
CA TRP A 249 -12.02 -11.47 -19.23
C TRP A 249 -11.27 -12.78 -19.39
N ILE A 250 -10.59 -13.25 -18.34
CA ILE A 250 -9.92 -14.56 -18.29
C ILE A 250 -10.94 -15.68 -18.50
N SER A 251 -12.07 -15.63 -17.79
CA SER A 251 -13.13 -16.62 -17.91
C SER A 251 -13.73 -16.68 -19.32
N ILE A 252 -13.86 -15.55 -20.01
CA ILE A 252 -14.35 -15.47 -21.39
C ILE A 252 -13.28 -15.99 -22.37
N LYS A 253 -11.99 -15.66 -22.15
CA LYS A 253 -10.86 -16.10 -23.00
C LYS A 253 -10.72 -17.62 -23.01
N GLU A 254 -10.92 -18.28 -21.88
CA GLU A 254 -10.80 -19.74 -21.73
C GLU A 254 -11.89 -20.53 -22.48
N VAL A 255 -13.07 -19.94 -22.72
CA VAL A 255 -14.16 -20.61 -23.46
C VAL A 255 -14.08 -20.36 -24.97
N MET A 256 -13.20 -19.47 -25.43
CA MET A 256 -13.13 -19.08 -26.84
C MET A 256 -12.19 -19.99 -27.65
N PRO A 257 -12.47 -20.23 -28.95
CA PRO A 257 -11.58 -20.98 -29.83
C PRO A 257 -10.19 -20.34 -29.99
N GLN A 258 -9.15 -21.16 -30.13
CA GLN A 258 -7.73 -20.75 -30.19
C GLN A 258 -7.43 -19.53 -31.11
N PRO A 259 -7.98 -19.42 -32.33
CA PRO A 259 -7.69 -18.28 -33.21
C PRO A 259 -8.19 -16.94 -32.64
N ILE A 260 -9.25 -16.97 -31.82
CA ILE A 260 -9.77 -15.79 -31.13
C ILE A 260 -8.92 -15.47 -29.89
N GLN A 261 -8.42 -16.48 -29.19
CA GLN A 261 -7.49 -16.29 -28.08
C GLN A 261 -6.18 -15.64 -28.54
N ASP A 262 -5.65 -16.06 -29.70
CA ASP A 262 -4.43 -15.52 -30.29
C ASP A 262 -4.65 -14.07 -30.75
N PHE A 263 -5.81 -13.76 -31.35
CA PHE A 263 -6.22 -12.40 -31.70
C PHE A 263 -6.39 -11.48 -30.48
N MET A 264 -6.97 -12.01 -29.40
CA MET A 264 -7.17 -11.27 -28.15
C MET A 264 -5.85 -11.00 -27.43
N SER A 265 -4.88 -11.92 -27.53
CA SER A 265 -3.51 -11.73 -27.02
C SER A 265 -2.74 -10.69 -27.85
N PHE A 266 -2.99 -10.61 -29.16
CA PHE A 266 -2.51 -9.51 -30.00
C PHE A 266 -3.15 -8.16 -29.63
N LEU A 267 -4.45 -8.15 -29.31
CA LEU A 267 -5.13 -6.97 -28.80
C LEU A 267 -4.62 -6.56 -27.42
N GLU A 268 -4.30 -7.48 -26.51
CA GLU A 268 -3.67 -7.19 -25.20
C GLU A 268 -2.33 -6.46 -25.33
N GLY A 269 -1.55 -6.76 -26.38
CA GLY A 269 -0.32 -6.01 -26.69
C GLY A 269 -0.59 -4.57 -27.15
N ILE A 270 -1.72 -4.32 -27.83
CA ILE A 270 -2.11 -2.97 -28.30
C ILE A 270 -2.86 -2.20 -27.20
N THR A 271 -3.73 -2.86 -26.44
CA THR A 271 -4.44 -2.26 -25.31
C THR A 271 -3.51 -1.95 -24.16
N GLY A 272 -2.44 -2.73 -23.95
CA GLY A 272 -1.35 -2.40 -23.02
C GLY A 272 -0.69 -1.07 -23.37
N ILE A 273 -0.35 -0.84 -24.65
CA ILE A 273 0.21 0.45 -25.11
C ILE A 273 -0.81 1.59 -24.96
N VAL A 274 -2.07 1.37 -25.34
CA VAL A 274 -3.13 2.38 -25.18
C VAL A 274 -3.37 2.69 -23.70
N TRP A 275 -3.35 1.68 -22.85
CA TRP A 275 -3.52 1.80 -21.40
C TRP A 275 -2.35 2.50 -20.74
N GLU A 276 -1.11 2.19 -21.15
CA GLU A 276 0.09 2.92 -20.72
C GLU A 276 0.05 4.38 -21.16
N VAL A 277 -0.41 4.67 -22.39
CA VAL A 277 -0.57 6.06 -22.87
C VAL A 277 -1.67 6.80 -22.10
N ILE A 278 -2.79 6.14 -21.82
CA ILE A 278 -3.87 6.70 -20.99
C ILE A 278 -3.37 6.94 -19.57
N TRP A 279 -2.65 5.99 -18.98
CA TRP A 279 -2.12 6.07 -17.62
C TRP A 279 -1.04 7.14 -17.50
N LEU A 280 -0.12 7.23 -18.45
CA LEU A 280 0.88 8.29 -18.55
C LEU A 280 0.20 9.67 -18.66
N THR A 281 -0.81 9.79 -19.52
CA THR A 281 -1.58 11.03 -19.68
C THR A 281 -2.32 11.38 -18.38
N TRP A 282 -2.89 10.40 -17.70
CA TRP A 282 -3.59 10.57 -16.43
C TRP A 282 -2.64 10.95 -15.28
N SER A 283 -1.46 10.32 -15.19
CA SER A 283 -0.41 10.68 -14.23
C SER A 283 0.11 12.09 -14.47
N ILE A 284 0.26 12.52 -15.73
CA ILE A 284 0.58 13.91 -16.06
C ILE A 284 -0.53 14.85 -15.58
N VAL A 285 -1.80 14.53 -15.86
CA VAL A 285 -2.97 15.32 -15.44
C VAL A 285 -3.05 15.44 -13.91
N ILE A 286 -2.86 14.35 -13.16
CA ILE A 286 -2.84 14.36 -11.69
C ILE A 286 -1.65 15.17 -11.18
N GLY A 287 -0.45 14.99 -11.76
CA GLY A 287 0.75 15.72 -11.37
C GLY A 287 0.62 17.24 -11.54
N ILE A 288 -0.11 17.68 -12.57
CA ILE A 288 -0.39 19.11 -12.80
C ILE A 288 -1.71 19.58 -12.18
N ALA A 289 -2.54 18.69 -11.63
CA ALA A 289 -3.85 19.04 -11.07
C ALA A 289 -3.76 20.09 -9.95
N PRO A 290 -2.80 20.03 -8.99
CA PRO A 290 -2.64 21.09 -7.99
C PRO A 290 -2.33 22.44 -8.63
N MET A 291 -1.47 22.47 -9.66
CA MET A 291 -1.19 23.69 -10.41
C MET A 291 -2.40 24.20 -11.18
N LEU A 292 -3.16 23.32 -11.82
CA LEU A 292 -4.39 23.69 -12.52
C LEU A 292 -5.44 24.26 -11.56
N LEU A 293 -5.58 23.70 -10.36
CA LEU A 293 -6.47 24.24 -9.32
C LEU A 293 -6.02 25.61 -8.84
N ILE A 294 -4.72 25.84 -8.68
CA ILE A 294 -4.15 27.15 -8.32
C ILE A 294 -4.38 28.17 -9.45
N ILE A 295 -4.08 27.81 -10.70
CA ILE A 295 -4.30 28.67 -11.88
C ILE A 295 -5.78 28.99 -12.04
N PHE A 296 -6.66 27.99 -11.86
CA PHE A 296 -8.10 28.15 -11.94
C PHE A 296 -8.64 29.02 -10.80
N GLY A 297 -8.08 28.87 -9.58
CA GLY A 297 -8.36 29.74 -8.44
C GLY A 297 -7.98 31.19 -8.71
N PHE A 298 -6.80 31.45 -9.27
CA PHE A 298 -6.38 32.80 -9.67
C PHE A 298 -7.22 33.37 -10.81
N TYR A 299 -7.64 32.54 -11.77
CA TYR A 299 -8.56 32.93 -12.83
C TYR A 299 -9.90 33.42 -12.27
N TRP A 300 -10.53 32.64 -11.38
CA TRP A 300 -11.80 33.03 -10.74
C TRP A 300 -11.66 34.24 -9.83
N LEU A 301 -10.55 34.35 -9.10
CA LEU A 301 -10.22 35.54 -8.31
C LEU A 301 -10.16 36.78 -9.21
N ASN A 302 -9.46 36.71 -10.34
CA ASN A 302 -9.33 37.81 -11.28
C ASN A 302 -10.69 38.19 -11.90
N VAL A 303 -11.50 37.21 -12.32
CA VAL A 303 -12.86 37.46 -12.83
C VAL A 303 -13.73 38.14 -11.78
N GLY A 304 -13.64 37.71 -10.51
CA GLY A 304 -14.36 38.34 -9.39
C GLY A 304 -13.91 39.79 -9.16
N LEU A 305 -12.61 40.07 -9.23
CA LEU A 305 -12.07 41.43 -9.12
C LEU A 305 -12.50 42.31 -10.30
N THR A 306 -12.50 41.78 -11.53
CA THR A 306 -13.00 42.49 -12.72
C THR A 306 -14.48 42.81 -12.61
N ALA A 307 -15.31 41.87 -12.18
CA ALA A 307 -16.74 42.09 -11.96
C ALA A 307 -17.02 43.19 -10.91
N LEU A 308 -16.22 43.23 -9.84
CA LEU A 308 -16.29 44.29 -8.82
C LEU A 308 -15.83 45.64 -9.35
N HIS A 309 -14.78 45.67 -10.17
CA HIS A 309 -14.22 46.89 -10.74
C HIS A 309 -15.15 47.51 -11.79
N GLU A 310 -15.71 46.68 -12.68
CA GLU A 310 -16.62 47.08 -13.75
C GLU A 310 -18.07 47.26 -13.26
N GLN A 311 -18.36 46.87 -12.01
CA GLN A 311 -19.69 46.87 -11.40
C GLN A 311 -20.73 46.12 -12.25
N SER A 312 -20.28 45.08 -12.97
CA SER A 312 -21.12 44.24 -13.81
C SER A 312 -20.91 42.76 -13.48
N VAL A 313 -21.98 41.97 -13.65
CA VAL A 313 -21.94 40.51 -13.52
C VAL A 313 -21.55 39.83 -14.83
N ASP A 314 -21.44 40.57 -15.94
CA ASP A 314 -21.11 40.02 -17.26
C ASP A 314 -19.80 39.22 -17.30
N PRO A 315 -18.70 39.65 -16.65
CA PRO A 315 -17.45 38.87 -16.62
C PRO A 315 -17.61 37.51 -15.95
N LEU A 316 -18.48 37.41 -14.93
CA LEU A 316 -18.78 36.14 -14.26
C LEU A 316 -19.56 35.21 -15.18
N PHE A 317 -20.55 35.72 -15.91
CA PHE A 317 -21.34 34.94 -16.87
C PHE A 317 -20.49 34.43 -18.04
N GLU A 318 -19.58 35.26 -18.54
CA GLU A 318 -18.62 34.87 -19.57
C GLU A 318 -17.66 33.78 -19.05
N ALA A 319 -17.17 33.91 -17.82
CA ALA A 319 -16.30 32.90 -17.20
C ALA A 319 -17.00 31.55 -16.98
N VAL A 320 -18.28 31.55 -16.55
CA VAL A 320 -19.11 30.34 -16.46
C VAL A 320 -19.27 29.70 -17.83
N THR A 321 -19.57 30.50 -18.86
CA THR A 321 -19.77 30.02 -20.22
C THR A 321 -18.50 29.39 -20.80
N ARG A 322 -17.34 30.04 -20.61
CA ARG A 322 -16.03 29.51 -21.03
C ARG A 322 -15.67 28.21 -20.30
N THR A 323 -15.94 28.15 -18.99
CA THR A 323 -15.73 26.94 -18.19
C THR A 323 -16.60 25.79 -18.70
N TYR A 324 -17.88 26.06 -18.97
CA TYR A 324 -18.80 25.07 -19.56
C TYR A 324 -18.33 24.57 -20.93
N GLN A 325 -17.90 25.48 -21.82
CA GLN A 325 -17.37 25.11 -23.14
C GLN A 325 -16.10 24.25 -23.04
N MET A 326 -15.24 24.49 -22.05
CA MET A 326 -14.07 23.66 -21.77
C MET A 326 -14.48 22.23 -21.39
N PHE A 327 -15.43 22.07 -20.46
CA PHE A 327 -15.95 20.76 -20.08
C PHE A 327 -16.67 20.04 -21.23
N ALA A 328 -17.45 20.78 -22.03
CA ALA A 328 -18.10 20.22 -23.21
C ALA A 328 -17.10 19.75 -24.27
N SER A 329 -16.01 20.48 -24.49
CA SER A 329 -14.91 20.09 -25.38
C SER A 329 -14.20 18.82 -24.90
N PHE A 330 -13.95 18.72 -23.59
CA PHE A 330 -13.38 17.52 -22.98
C PHE A 330 -14.31 16.30 -23.15
N ALA A 331 -15.60 16.45 -22.84
CA ALA A 331 -16.59 15.38 -23.01
C ALA A 331 -16.68 14.91 -24.47
N ASN A 332 -16.66 15.84 -25.44
CA ASN A 332 -16.65 15.49 -26.86
C ASN A 332 -15.38 14.75 -27.29
N THR A 333 -14.22 15.10 -26.71
CA THR A 333 -12.97 14.39 -26.96
C THR A 333 -13.05 12.95 -26.46
N VAL A 334 -13.58 12.72 -25.25
CA VAL A 334 -13.82 11.37 -24.71
C VAL A 334 -14.79 10.58 -25.59
N ILE A 335 -15.89 11.19 -26.00
CA ILE A 335 -16.87 10.55 -26.91
C ILE A 335 -16.23 10.19 -28.25
N ASN A 336 -15.36 11.04 -28.80
CA ASN A 336 -14.67 10.76 -30.06
C ASN A 336 -13.65 9.62 -29.92
N ILE A 337 -12.92 9.55 -28.81
CA ILE A 337 -12.04 8.41 -28.52
C ILE A 337 -12.86 7.12 -28.41
N ALA A 338 -13.98 7.14 -27.68
CA ALA A 338 -14.88 5.99 -27.55
C ALA A 338 -15.46 5.56 -28.91
N LYS A 339 -15.85 6.51 -29.76
CA LYS A 339 -16.30 6.24 -31.13
C LYS A 339 -15.20 5.65 -32.01
N THR A 340 -13.96 6.13 -31.88
CA THR A 340 -12.81 5.58 -32.61
C THR A 340 -12.54 4.14 -32.19
N ILE A 341 -12.53 3.85 -30.89
CA ILE A 341 -12.39 2.47 -30.36
C ILE A 341 -13.51 1.58 -30.91
N TRP A 342 -14.76 2.04 -30.84
CA TRP A 342 -15.91 1.32 -31.41
C TRP A 342 -15.83 1.13 -32.93
N GLY A 343 -15.25 2.10 -33.65
CA GLY A 343 -15.00 2.01 -35.09
C GLY A 343 -13.97 0.94 -35.44
N PHE A 344 -12.90 0.80 -34.66
CA PHE A 344 -11.93 -0.29 -34.82
C PHE A 344 -12.56 -1.66 -34.54
N ILE A 345 -13.43 -1.76 -33.52
CA ILE A 345 -14.15 -3.00 -33.19
C ILE A 345 -15.11 -3.43 -34.31
N LYS A 346 -15.76 -2.48 -35.00
CA LYS A 346 -16.73 -2.78 -36.08
C LYS A 346 -16.11 -3.08 -37.45
N PHE A 347 -14.87 -2.67 -37.69
CA PHE A 347 -14.21 -2.80 -38.99
C PHE A 347 -13.68 -4.22 -39.25
N TRP A 348 -13.49 -5.01 -38.18
CA TRP A 348 -13.16 -6.42 -38.20
C TRP A 348 -14.33 -7.25 -37.70
#